data_AF-A0A6J3MIU2-F1
#
_entry.id   AF-A0A6J3MIU2-F1
#
_cell.length_a   1.000
_cell.length_b   1.000
_cell.length_c   1.000
_cell.angle_alpha   90.00
_cell.angle_beta   90.00
_cell.angle_gamma   90.00
#
_symmetry.space_group_name_H-M   'P 1'
#
loop_
_entity.id
_entity.type
_entity.pdbx_description
1 polymer ?
#
loop_
_entity_poly.entity_id
_entity_poly.type
_entity_poly.pdbx_seq_one_letter_code
_entity_poly.pdbx_strand_id
1 'polypeptide(L)'
;AAPPPKPIDPSTITTWSEGLRCVTKIAAHNSQFVPTIKRMMQDQKSHEMRWYSERQTLKQSQINRATSSAKATSILQALNPGFVASQQQSSGQSEADKAAELAAFDRKIYAAQVAMDSVMSAELKGLGVPFFGTNSDLIRSEDRDVAEGNQLDELPKWSMVITDSQLLDLRRRMIGHLEDLYRD
;
A
#
# COMPACT_ATOMS: atom_id res chain seq x y z
N ALA A 1 -36.58 -29.32 9.97
CA ALA A 1 -36.20 -27.90 9.97
C ALA A 1 -34.68 -27.81 9.99
N ALA A 2 -34.06 -27.17 8.99
CA ALA A 2 -32.62 -26.92 9.02
C ALA A 2 -32.31 -25.92 10.16
N PRO A 3 -31.20 -26.09 10.90
CA PRO A 3 -30.84 -25.15 11.96
C PRO A 3 -30.60 -23.75 11.36
N PRO A 4 -30.93 -22.67 12.08
CA PRO A 4 -30.67 -21.31 11.62
C PRO A 4 -29.15 -21.16 11.37
N PRO A 5 -28.73 -20.54 10.26
CA PRO A 5 -27.32 -20.36 9.96
C PRO A 5 -26.68 -19.53 11.07
N LYS A 6 -25.65 -20.10 11.70
CA LYS A 6 -24.86 -19.45 12.75
C LYS A 6 -24.31 -18.11 12.22
N PRO A 7 -24.23 -17.06 13.05
CA PRO A 7 -23.57 -15.82 12.64
C PRO A 7 -22.14 -16.16 12.22
N ILE A 8 -21.83 -15.92 10.95
CA ILE A 8 -20.50 -16.16 10.39
C ILE A 8 -19.62 -15.03 10.89
N ASP A 9 -18.64 -15.37 11.72
CA ASP A 9 -17.62 -14.44 12.17
C ASP A 9 -16.59 -14.23 11.04
N PRO A 10 -16.41 -13.00 10.51
CA PRO A 10 -15.47 -12.74 9.43
C PRO A 10 -14.03 -13.15 9.74
N SER A 11 -13.65 -13.19 11.03
CA SER A 11 -12.30 -13.60 11.48
C SER A 11 -12.02 -15.09 11.34
N THR A 12 -13.05 -15.91 11.11
CA THR A 12 -12.94 -17.37 10.98
C THR A 12 -13.02 -17.87 9.53
N ILE A 13 -13.29 -16.96 8.58
CA ILE A 13 -13.43 -17.30 7.17
C ILE A 13 -12.05 -17.46 6.53
N THR A 14 -11.79 -18.65 5.98
CA THR A 14 -10.58 -18.93 5.18
C THR A 14 -10.88 -19.30 3.73
N THR A 15 -12.16 -19.41 3.35
CA THR A 15 -12.58 -19.76 2.00
C THR A 15 -13.14 -18.56 1.23
N TRP A 16 -12.85 -18.49 -0.08
CA TRP A 16 -13.25 -17.38 -0.94
C TRP A 16 -14.77 -17.21 -1.06
N SER A 17 -15.51 -18.31 -1.25
CA SER A 17 -16.97 -18.28 -1.46
C SER A 17 -17.72 -17.80 -0.22
N GLU A 18 -17.26 -18.16 0.97
CA GLU A 18 -17.80 -17.66 2.23
C GLU A 18 -17.44 -16.19 2.45
N GLY A 19 -16.23 -15.78 2.06
CA GLY A 19 -15.82 -14.38 2.09
C GLY A 19 -16.75 -13.48 1.28
N LEU A 20 -17.10 -13.90 0.05
CA LEU A 20 -18.06 -13.17 -0.78
C LEU A 20 -19.45 -13.08 -0.14
N ARG A 21 -19.96 -14.19 0.40
CA ARG A 21 -21.26 -14.19 1.10
C ARG A 21 -21.26 -13.25 2.30
N CYS A 22 -20.16 -13.22 3.05
CA CYS A 22 -19.98 -12.33 4.19
C CYS A 22 -20.03 -10.87 3.76
N VAL A 23 -19.24 -10.48 2.74
CA VAL A 23 -19.19 -9.11 2.21
C VAL A 23 -20.55 -8.66 1.68
N THR A 24 -21.23 -9.47 0.86
CA THR A 24 -22.56 -9.13 0.34
C THR A 24 -23.56 -8.92 1.47
N LYS A 25 -23.49 -9.75 2.52
CA LYS A 25 -24.34 -9.59 3.70
C LYS A 25 -24.00 -8.30 4.45
N ILE A 26 -22.74 -8.00 4.70
CA ILE A 26 -22.31 -6.77 5.38
C ILE A 26 -22.75 -5.53 4.60
N ALA A 27 -22.49 -5.49 3.29
CA ALA A 27 -22.87 -4.38 2.43
C ALA A 27 -24.38 -4.10 2.46
N ALA A 28 -25.21 -5.16 2.55
CA ALA A 28 -26.67 -5.00 2.65
C ALA A 28 -27.15 -4.48 4.02
N HIS A 29 -26.41 -4.73 5.11
CA HIS A 29 -26.82 -4.36 6.47
C HIS A 29 -26.12 -3.11 7.02
N ASN A 30 -24.96 -2.75 6.49
CA ASN A 30 -24.18 -1.60 6.92
C ASN A 30 -24.20 -0.50 5.85
N SER A 31 -24.98 0.56 6.12
CA SER A 31 -25.11 1.72 5.24
C SER A 31 -23.80 2.49 5.03
N GLN A 32 -22.84 2.38 5.96
CA GLN A 32 -21.52 3.03 5.87
C GLN A 32 -20.51 2.20 5.07
N PHE A 33 -20.82 0.95 4.71
CA PHE A 33 -19.89 0.08 4.00
C PHE A 33 -19.46 0.68 2.65
N VAL A 34 -20.42 0.93 1.75
CA VAL A 34 -20.14 1.45 0.41
C VAL A 34 -19.49 2.84 0.44
N PRO A 35 -20.00 3.82 1.21
CA PRO A 35 -19.34 5.13 1.32
C PRO A 35 -17.90 5.04 1.82
N THR A 36 -17.61 4.14 2.77
CA THR A 36 -16.25 3.98 3.31
C THR A 36 -15.31 3.40 2.28
N ILE A 37 -15.70 2.33 1.56
CA ILE A 37 -14.87 1.75 0.49
C ILE A 37 -14.57 2.79 -0.60
N LYS A 38 -15.58 3.54 -1.04
CA LYS A 38 -15.38 4.62 -2.02
C LYS A 38 -14.45 5.72 -1.53
N ARG A 39 -14.60 6.12 -0.26
CA ARG A 39 -13.68 7.08 0.38
C ARG A 39 -12.26 6.55 0.37
N MET A 40 -12.03 5.29 0.74
CA MET A 40 -10.70 4.68 0.72
C MET A 40 -10.08 4.70 -0.68
N MET A 41 -10.83 4.33 -1.71
CA MET A 41 -10.36 4.40 -3.11
C MET A 41 -9.99 5.84 -3.52
N GLN A 42 -10.80 6.82 -3.12
CA GLN A 42 -10.55 8.23 -3.40
C GLN A 42 -9.34 8.77 -2.62
N ASP A 43 -9.17 8.38 -1.37
CA ASP A 43 -8.04 8.76 -0.51
C ASP A 43 -6.74 8.20 -1.10
N GLN A 44 -6.71 6.93 -1.51
CA GLN A 44 -5.58 6.32 -2.20
C GLN A 44 -5.21 7.10 -3.46
N LYS A 45 -6.18 7.33 -4.35
CA LYS A 45 -5.95 8.09 -5.59
C LYS A 45 -5.42 9.49 -5.31
N SER A 46 -5.93 10.14 -4.27
CA SER A 46 -5.49 11.48 -3.87
C SER A 46 -4.04 11.49 -3.37
N HIS A 47 -3.64 10.49 -2.58
CA HIS A 47 -2.26 10.31 -2.16
C HIS A 47 -1.32 10.06 -3.35
N GLU A 48 -1.70 9.16 -4.27
CA GLU A 48 -0.90 8.86 -5.46
C GLU A 48 -0.70 10.08 -6.35
N MET A 49 -1.77 10.84 -6.61
CA MET A 49 -1.69 12.08 -7.39
C MET A 49 -0.81 13.13 -6.69
N ARG A 50 -0.92 13.24 -5.36
CA ARG A 50 -0.06 14.12 -4.57
C ARG A 50 1.40 13.73 -4.68
N TRP A 51 1.74 12.46 -4.42
CA TRP A 51 3.12 11.97 -4.49
C TRP A 51 3.71 12.14 -5.89
N TYR A 52 2.91 11.87 -6.92
CA TYR A 52 3.32 12.12 -8.31
C TYR A 52 3.62 13.60 -8.54
N SER A 53 2.73 14.50 -8.13
CA SER A 53 2.91 15.94 -8.26
C SER A 53 4.16 16.43 -7.51
N GLU A 54 4.34 16.04 -6.25
CA GLU A 54 5.52 16.38 -5.45
C GLU A 54 6.81 15.90 -6.10
N ARG A 55 6.81 14.70 -6.68
CA ARG A 55 7.94 14.16 -7.43
C ARG A 55 8.26 14.98 -8.68
N GLN A 56 7.25 15.44 -9.42
CA GLN A 56 7.46 16.32 -10.58
C GLN A 56 8.00 17.69 -10.14
N THR A 57 7.47 18.26 -9.06
CA THR A 57 7.98 19.51 -8.48
C THR A 57 9.43 19.38 -8.05
N LEU A 58 9.82 18.24 -7.46
CA LEU A 58 11.20 17.97 -7.08
C LEU A 58 12.13 17.95 -8.31
N LYS A 59 11.74 17.28 -9.39
CA LYS A 59 12.50 17.30 -10.65
C LYS A 59 12.61 18.69 -11.24
N GLN A 60 11.51 19.45 -11.27
CA GLN A 60 11.53 20.81 -11.78
C GLN A 60 12.41 21.72 -10.93
N SER A 61 12.42 21.55 -9.61
CA SER A 61 13.31 22.25 -8.69
C SER A 61 14.78 21.94 -9.01
N GLN A 62 15.13 20.68 -9.24
CA GLN A 62 16.50 20.29 -9.64
C GLN A 62 16.94 20.95 -10.96
N ILE A 63 16.04 21.03 -11.96
CA ILE A 63 16.31 21.72 -13.23
C ILE A 63 16.50 23.21 -13.00
N ASN A 64 15.60 23.86 -12.25
CA ASN A 64 15.66 25.28 -11.96
C ASN A 64 16.93 25.66 -11.19
N ARG A 65 17.37 24.82 -10.23
CA ARG A 65 18.64 24.97 -9.52
C ARG A 65 19.84 24.87 -10.47
N ALA A 66 19.84 23.91 -11.39
CA ALA A 66 20.90 23.77 -12.38
C ALA A 66 20.97 24.97 -13.35
N THR A 67 19.82 25.41 -13.87
CA THR A 67 19.75 26.56 -14.78
C THR A 67 20.13 27.88 -14.09
N SER A 68 19.69 28.10 -12.86
CA SER A 68 20.06 29.30 -12.08
C SER A 68 21.55 29.33 -11.74
N SER A 69 22.14 28.18 -11.34
CA SER A 69 23.58 28.07 -11.13
C SER A 69 24.37 28.36 -12.41
N ALA A 70 23.96 27.80 -13.55
CA ALA A 70 24.63 28.05 -14.83
C ALA A 70 24.58 29.54 -15.24
N LYS A 71 23.43 30.19 -15.03
CA LYS A 71 23.28 31.64 -15.27
C LYS A 71 24.18 32.47 -14.36
N ALA A 72 24.26 32.12 -13.07
CA ALA A 72 25.15 32.81 -12.12
C ALA A 72 26.62 32.67 -12.53
N THR A 73 27.06 31.47 -12.92
CA THR A 73 28.43 31.23 -13.41
C THR A 73 28.72 32.05 -14.67
N SER A 74 27.78 32.13 -15.62
CA SER A 74 27.94 32.94 -16.84
C SER A 74 28.09 34.43 -16.55
N ILE A 75 27.32 34.97 -15.60
CA ILE A 75 27.44 36.38 -15.17
C ILE A 75 28.82 36.63 -14.54
N LEU A 76 29.28 35.73 -13.66
CA LEU A 76 30.59 35.86 -13.01
C LEU A 76 31.75 35.82 -14.01
N GLN A 77 31.67 34.96 -15.02
CA GLN A 77 32.65 34.89 -16.10
C GLN A 77 32.66 36.17 -16.96
N ALA A 78 31.49 36.77 -17.22
CA ALA A 78 31.40 38.02 -17.97
C ALA A 78 32.01 39.22 -17.20
N LEU A 79 31.88 39.23 -15.87
CA LEU A 79 32.43 40.29 -15.01
C LEU A 79 33.93 40.15 -14.75
N ASN A 80 34.45 38.92 -14.81
CA ASN A 80 35.87 38.66 -14.63
C ASN A 80 36.34 37.57 -15.62
N PRO A 81 36.89 37.95 -16.78
CA PRO A 81 37.38 37.01 -17.80
C PRO A 81 38.51 36.09 -17.31
N GLY A 82 39.19 36.47 -16.22
CA GLY A 82 40.20 35.65 -15.54
C GLY A 82 39.62 34.70 -14.49
N PHE A 83 38.30 34.72 -14.27
CA PHE A 83 37.61 33.75 -13.43
C PHE A 83 37.55 32.40 -14.15
N VAL A 84 38.66 31.68 -14.08
CA VAL A 84 38.60 30.22 -14.15
C VAL A 84 37.84 29.77 -12.92
N ALA A 85 36.73 29.06 -13.11
CA ALA A 85 36.07 28.33 -12.05
C ALA A 85 36.97 27.15 -11.62
N SER A 86 38.20 27.44 -11.19
CA SER A 86 39.07 26.51 -10.52
C SER A 86 38.38 26.12 -9.22
N GLN A 87 37.88 24.88 -9.18
CA GLN A 87 37.26 24.24 -8.02
C GLN A 87 36.02 24.95 -7.46
N GLN A 88 34.90 24.89 -8.18
CA GLN A 88 33.60 24.84 -7.51
C GLN A 88 33.21 23.38 -7.28
N GLN A 89 33.85 22.77 -6.30
CA GLN A 89 33.40 21.52 -5.67
C GLN A 89 32.20 21.73 -4.72
N SER A 90 31.44 22.83 -4.79
CA SER A 90 30.44 23.11 -3.74
C SER A 90 29.14 23.85 -4.12
N SER A 91 28.77 24.03 -5.38
CA SER A 91 27.47 24.68 -5.69
C SER A 91 26.61 24.08 -6.80
N GLY A 92 27.11 23.11 -7.57
CA GLY A 92 26.30 22.35 -8.52
C GLY A 92 26.01 20.97 -7.97
N GLN A 93 24.76 20.67 -7.59
CA GLN A 93 24.37 19.28 -7.30
C GLN A 93 24.78 18.40 -8.49
N SER A 94 25.64 17.42 -8.23
CA SER A 94 26.02 16.43 -9.24
C SER A 94 24.79 15.64 -9.69
N GLU A 95 24.88 14.97 -10.83
CA GLU A 95 23.82 14.05 -11.25
C GLU A 95 23.56 12.97 -10.17
N ALA A 96 24.63 12.49 -9.53
CA ALA A 96 24.55 11.54 -8.42
C ALA A 96 23.77 12.10 -7.23
N ASP A 97 23.96 13.38 -6.88
CA ASP A 97 23.22 14.04 -5.80
C ASP A 97 21.72 14.17 -6.13
N LYS A 98 21.38 14.47 -7.38
CA LYS A 98 19.98 14.54 -7.85
C LYS A 98 19.31 13.18 -7.80
N ALA A 99 20.01 12.12 -8.21
CA ALA A 99 19.53 10.76 -8.16
C ALA A 99 19.35 10.29 -6.70
N ALA A 100 20.29 10.62 -5.82
CA ALA A 100 20.20 10.32 -4.39
C ALA A 100 19.02 11.04 -3.72
N GLU A 101 18.77 12.31 -4.06
CA GLU A 101 17.62 13.09 -3.59
C GLU A 101 16.28 12.47 -4.03
N LEU A 102 16.19 12.02 -5.29
CA LEU A 102 15.01 11.30 -5.79
C LEU A 102 14.84 9.95 -5.09
N ALA A 103 15.91 9.18 -4.88
CA ALA A 103 15.84 7.91 -4.17
C ALA A 103 15.41 8.08 -2.71
N ALA A 104 15.89 9.14 -2.04
CA ALA A 104 15.46 9.47 -0.69
C ALA A 104 13.97 9.86 -0.64
N PHE A 105 13.49 10.56 -1.67
CA PHE A 105 12.07 10.88 -1.80
C PHE A 105 11.22 9.62 -2.07
N ASP A 106 11.65 8.76 -2.98
CA ASP A 106 10.95 7.51 -3.32
C ASP A 106 10.87 6.57 -2.09
N ARG A 107 11.90 6.56 -1.21
CA ARG A 107 11.83 5.86 0.09
C ARG A 107 10.77 6.42 1.03
N LYS A 108 10.56 7.75 1.05
CA LYS A 108 9.50 8.39 1.85
C LYS A 108 8.12 8.02 1.31
N ILE A 109 7.94 7.99 0.00
CA ILE A 109 6.70 7.52 -0.63
C ILE A 109 6.44 6.07 -0.23
N TYR A 110 7.43 5.19 -0.33
CA TYR A 110 7.27 3.79 0.07
C TYR A 110 6.83 3.66 1.54
N ALA A 111 7.47 4.38 2.46
CA ALA A 111 7.06 4.38 3.86
C ALA A 111 5.63 4.90 4.06
N ALA A 112 5.23 5.94 3.32
CA ALA A 112 3.87 6.47 3.35
C ALA A 112 2.84 5.49 2.75
N GLN A 113 3.20 4.76 1.69
CA GLN A 113 2.37 3.71 1.09
C GLN A 113 2.14 2.56 2.06
N VAL A 114 3.18 2.08 2.74
CA VAL A 114 3.06 1.03 3.76
C VAL A 114 2.16 1.49 4.91
N ALA A 115 2.30 2.74 5.36
CA ALA A 115 1.43 3.31 6.39
C ALA A 115 -0.03 3.38 5.92
N MET A 116 -0.27 3.85 4.69
CA MET A 116 -1.59 3.91 4.07
C MET A 116 -2.25 2.52 3.98
N ASP A 117 -1.51 1.52 3.50
CA ASP A 117 -1.98 0.12 3.42
C ASP A 117 -2.37 -0.43 4.80
N SER A 118 -1.57 -0.14 5.84
CA SER A 118 -1.88 -0.56 7.21
C SER A 118 -3.18 0.06 7.75
N VAL A 119 -3.42 1.34 7.46
CA VAL A 119 -4.63 2.05 7.88
C VAL A 119 -5.85 1.51 7.13
N MET A 120 -5.75 1.36 5.81
CA MET A 120 -6.82 0.80 4.98
C MET A 120 -7.15 -0.63 5.37
N SER A 121 -6.15 -1.47 5.62
CA SER A 121 -6.34 -2.83 6.13
C SER A 121 -7.06 -2.85 7.48
N ALA A 122 -6.73 -1.92 8.39
CA ALA A 122 -7.41 -1.79 9.68
C ALA A 122 -8.87 -1.33 9.52
N GLU A 123 -9.16 -0.41 8.60
CA GLU A 123 -10.53 0.01 8.29
C GLU A 123 -11.35 -1.13 7.70
N LEU A 124 -10.81 -1.90 6.75
CA LEU A 124 -11.47 -3.09 6.18
C LEU A 124 -11.77 -4.12 7.28
N LYS A 125 -10.83 -4.35 8.20
CA LYS A 125 -11.07 -5.17 9.38
C LYS A 125 -12.20 -4.62 10.26
N GLY A 126 -12.23 -3.32 10.51
CA GLY A 126 -13.28 -2.65 11.30
C GLY A 126 -14.66 -2.72 10.65
N LEU A 127 -14.71 -2.73 9.31
CA LEU A 127 -15.93 -2.95 8.53
C LEU A 127 -16.39 -4.42 8.51
N GLY A 128 -15.58 -5.34 9.04
CA GLY A 128 -15.86 -6.78 9.05
C GLY A 128 -15.53 -7.48 7.73
N VAL A 129 -14.71 -6.87 6.87
CA VAL A 129 -14.28 -7.51 5.62
C VAL A 129 -13.39 -8.72 5.95
N PRO A 130 -13.70 -9.91 5.42
CA PRO A 130 -12.93 -11.13 5.68
C PRO A 130 -11.50 -11.00 5.17
N PHE A 131 -10.61 -11.86 5.68
CA PHE A 131 -9.17 -11.92 5.35
C PHE A 131 -8.30 -10.81 5.97
N PHE A 132 -8.85 -9.65 6.34
CA PHE A 132 -8.10 -8.55 7.00
C PHE A 132 -7.99 -8.71 8.52
N GLY A 133 -8.88 -9.51 9.12
CA GLY A 133 -8.93 -9.80 10.55
C GLY A 133 -8.87 -11.29 10.90
N THR A 134 -8.33 -12.13 10.01
CA THR A 134 -8.26 -13.59 10.23
C THR A 134 -7.50 -13.91 11.51
N ASN A 135 -8.04 -14.83 12.30
CA ASN A 135 -7.40 -15.29 13.54
C ASN A 135 -6.03 -15.91 13.27
N SER A 136 -5.04 -15.59 14.10
CA SER A 136 -3.66 -16.10 13.99
C SER A 136 -3.59 -17.63 14.06
N ASP A 137 -4.55 -18.26 14.74
CA ASP A 137 -4.61 -19.71 14.91
C ASP A 137 -4.93 -20.46 13.60
N LEU A 138 -5.42 -19.74 12.59
CA LEU A 138 -5.74 -20.26 11.26
C LEU A 138 -4.63 -20.00 10.24
N ILE A 139 -3.52 -19.37 10.65
CA ILE A 139 -2.43 -18.95 9.79
C ILE A 139 -1.18 -19.80 10.09
N ARG A 140 -0.67 -20.49 9.08
CA ARG A 140 0.62 -21.22 9.15
C ARG A 140 1.72 -20.38 8.49
N SER A 141 2.79 -20.11 9.24
CA SER A 141 4.01 -19.53 8.69
C SER A 141 4.74 -20.57 7.83
N GLU A 142 5.08 -20.18 6.60
CA GLU A 142 5.72 -21.01 5.57
C GLU A 142 7.13 -21.52 5.95
N ASP A 143 7.77 -20.92 6.97
CA ASP A 143 9.06 -21.36 7.52
C ASP A 143 8.99 -22.63 8.41
N ARG A 144 7.79 -23.11 8.76
CA ARG A 144 7.62 -24.31 9.61
C ARG A 144 7.39 -25.61 8.86
N ASP A 145 7.48 -25.63 7.53
CA ASP A 145 7.14 -26.82 6.73
C ASP A 145 8.29 -27.84 6.56
N VAL A 146 9.11 -28.07 7.60
CA VAL A 146 10.03 -29.23 7.63
C VAL A 146 9.86 -30.13 8.86
N ALA A 147 8.97 -29.79 9.81
CA ALA A 147 8.74 -30.68 10.96
C ALA A 147 7.26 -30.69 11.35
N GLU A 148 6.76 -31.90 11.60
CA GLU A 148 5.47 -32.19 12.25
C GLU A 148 4.24 -32.26 11.32
N GLY A 149 4.19 -33.37 10.58
CA GLY A 149 2.93 -34.08 10.43
C GLY A 149 2.58 -34.79 11.74
N ASN A 150 1.60 -34.27 12.48
CA ASN A 150 0.65 -35.01 13.35
C ASN A 150 -0.06 -34.06 14.34
N GLN A 151 -1.15 -33.43 13.91
CA GLN A 151 -2.33 -33.10 14.76
C GLN A 151 -3.37 -32.37 13.90
N LEU A 152 -4.26 -33.11 13.24
CA LEU A 152 -5.35 -32.54 12.43
C LEU A 152 -6.70 -33.23 12.71
N ASP A 153 -7.00 -33.55 13.98
CA ASP A 153 -8.27 -34.21 14.33
C ASP A 153 -9.23 -33.38 15.19
N GLU A 154 -8.95 -32.09 15.48
CA GLU A 154 -9.89 -31.25 16.27
C GLU A 154 -10.26 -29.90 15.66
N LEU A 155 -9.80 -29.54 14.46
CA LEU A 155 -10.30 -28.34 13.80
C LEU A 155 -11.57 -28.61 12.97
N PRO A 156 -12.61 -27.77 13.10
CA PRO A 156 -13.79 -27.90 12.27
C PRO A 156 -13.45 -27.85 10.77
N LYS A 157 -14.05 -28.75 9.98
CA LYS A 157 -13.86 -28.87 8.51
C LYS A 157 -14.06 -27.59 7.68
N TRP A 158 -14.61 -26.53 8.28
CA TRP A 158 -14.88 -25.26 7.63
C TRP A 158 -13.77 -24.22 7.81
N SER A 159 -12.78 -24.47 8.69
CA SER A 159 -11.62 -23.59 8.89
C SER A 159 -10.35 -24.34 8.48
N MET A 160 -10.06 -24.36 7.18
CA MET A 160 -8.76 -24.82 6.70
C MET A 160 -7.68 -23.84 7.17
N VAL A 161 -6.61 -24.37 7.76
CA VAL A 161 -5.39 -23.61 8.05
C VAL A 161 -4.80 -23.16 6.72
N ILE A 162 -4.60 -21.86 6.56
CA ILE A 162 -4.05 -21.24 5.34
C ILE A 162 -2.65 -20.72 5.60
N THR A 163 -1.80 -20.72 4.58
CA THR A 163 -0.47 -20.09 4.70
C THR A 163 -0.56 -18.58 4.60
N ASP A 164 0.47 -17.88 5.07
CA ASP A 164 0.59 -16.42 4.93
C ASP A 164 0.46 -15.97 3.46
N SER A 165 1.15 -16.66 2.55
CA SER A 165 1.06 -16.43 1.10
C SER A 165 -0.36 -16.58 0.55
N GLN A 166 -1.10 -17.62 0.95
CA GLN A 166 -2.49 -17.83 0.53
C GLN A 166 -3.43 -16.75 1.07
N LEU A 167 -3.21 -16.30 2.32
CA LEU A 167 -4.00 -15.23 2.91
C LEU A 167 -3.79 -13.90 2.17
N LEU A 168 -2.55 -13.60 1.76
CA LEU A 168 -2.24 -12.42 0.96
C LEU A 168 -2.95 -12.44 -0.40
N ASP A 169 -2.99 -13.60 -1.06
CA ASP A 169 -3.70 -13.74 -2.33
C ASP A 169 -5.22 -13.56 -2.15
N LEU A 170 -5.80 -14.08 -1.07
CA LEU A 170 -7.21 -13.85 -0.73
C LEU A 170 -7.51 -12.38 -0.46
N ARG A 171 -6.64 -11.67 0.28
CA ARG A 171 -6.77 -10.23 0.52
C ARG A 171 -6.73 -9.43 -0.78
N ARG A 172 -5.74 -9.69 -1.63
CA ARG A 172 -5.61 -9.03 -2.95
C ARG A 172 -6.85 -9.25 -3.81
N ARG A 173 -7.33 -10.49 -3.86
CA ARG A 173 -8.53 -10.85 -4.61
C ARG A 173 -9.77 -10.15 -4.06
N MET A 174 -9.88 -10.02 -2.74
CA MET A 174 -10.97 -9.30 -2.09
C MET A 174 -10.94 -7.79 -2.39
N ILE A 175 -9.76 -7.17 -2.35
CA ILE A 175 -9.59 -5.76 -2.72
C ILE A 175 -10.04 -5.54 -4.16
N GLY A 176 -9.51 -6.34 -5.11
CA GLY A 176 -9.91 -6.21 -6.52
C GLY A 176 -11.41 -6.40 -6.74
N HIS A 177 -12.05 -7.32 -6.00
CA HIS A 177 -13.50 -7.48 -6.06
C HIS A 177 -14.27 -6.26 -5.53
N LEU A 178 -13.84 -5.70 -4.39
CA LEU A 178 -14.45 -4.50 -3.80
C LEU A 178 -14.26 -3.28 -4.72
N GLU A 179 -13.07 -3.13 -5.29
CA GLU A 179 -12.77 -2.12 -6.28
C GLU A 179 -13.71 -2.27 -7.47
N ASP A 180 -13.78 -3.43 -8.13
CA ASP A 180 -14.65 -3.63 -9.30
C ASP A 180 -16.14 -3.40 -9.02
N LEU A 181 -16.61 -3.75 -7.81
CA LEU A 181 -18.02 -3.62 -7.44
C LEU A 181 -18.43 -2.16 -7.15
N TYR A 182 -17.51 -1.36 -6.62
CA TYR A 182 -17.77 0.01 -6.19
C TYR A 182 -16.99 1.07 -6.97
N ARG A 183 -16.29 0.65 -8.03
CA ARG A 183 -15.79 1.53 -9.08
C ARG A 183 -17.01 2.15 -9.74
N ASP A 184 -17.19 3.45 -9.51
CA ASP A 184 -18.17 4.23 -10.27
C ASP A 184 -17.87 4.17 -11.78
#